data_AF-A0A9X3APY0-F1
#
_entry.id   AF-A0A9X3APY0-F1
#
_cell.length_a   1.000
_cell.length_b   1.000
_cell.length_c   1.000
_cell.angle_alpha   90.00
_cell.angle_beta   90.00
_cell.angle_gamma   90.00
#
_symmetry.space_group_name_H-M   'P 1'
#
loop_
_entity.id
_entity.type
_entity.pdbx_description
1 polymer ?
#
loop_
_entity_poly.entity_id
_entity_poly.type
_entity_poly.pdbx_seq_one_letter_code
_entity_poly.pdbx_strand_id
1 'polypeptide(L)'
;MKYLIQGGESAERLQLLLQLTNIDSDNIKAALHDHFVTGHQDNVAAIRNEVKKSNLSRAMKRIEEVANTVEQIKELDWQKLHMDKVA
;
A
#
# COMPACT_ATOMS: atom_id res chain seq x y z
N MET A 1 -2.09 -12.50 2.59
CA MET A 1 -3.41 -11.84 2.45
C MET A 1 -3.20 -10.54 1.69
N LYS A 2 -4.19 -10.05 0.93
CA LYS A 2 -4.10 -8.73 0.27
C LYS A 2 -4.76 -7.71 1.19
N TYR A 3 -4.02 -6.69 1.59
CA TYR A 3 -4.48 -5.61 2.46
C TYR A 3 -4.76 -4.34 1.67
N LEU A 4 -4.14 -4.21 0.49
CA LEU A 4 -4.37 -3.09 -0.42
C LEU A 4 -5.29 -3.53 -1.56
N ILE A 5 -6.28 -2.70 -1.85
CA ILE A 5 -7.24 -2.92 -2.93
C ILE A 5 -6.91 -1.97 -4.07
N GLN A 6 -6.93 -2.48 -5.31
CA GLN A 6 -6.78 -1.65 -6.51
C GLN A 6 -7.83 -0.53 -6.51
N GLY A 7 -7.39 0.72 -6.59
CA GLY A 7 -8.25 1.90 -6.54
C GLY A 7 -8.97 2.11 -5.20
N GLY A 8 -8.59 1.39 -4.15
CA GLY A 8 -9.20 1.46 -2.82
C GLY A 8 -8.44 2.32 -1.81
N GLU A 9 -7.21 2.72 -2.13
CA GLU A 9 -6.37 3.50 -1.23
C GLU A 9 -6.50 5.00 -1.52
N SER A 10 -6.44 5.83 -0.48
CA SER A 10 -6.23 7.27 -0.65
C SER A 10 -4.77 7.57 -0.97
N ALA A 11 -4.50 8.69 -1.64
CA ALA A 11 -3.13 9.12 -1.93
C ALA A 11 -2.31 9.32 -0.65
N GLU A 12 -2.92 9.86 0.40
CA GLU A 12 -2.30 10.11 1.70
C GLU A 12 -1.92 8.79 2.38
N ARG A 13 -2.83 7.81 2.38
CA ARG A 13 -2.56 6.50 2.98
C ARG A 13 -1.45 5.76 2.23
N LEU A 14 -1.47 5.79 0.89
CA LEU A 14 -0.39 5.21 0.10
C LEU A 14 0.96 5.89 0.41
N GLN A 15 0.98 7.22 0.52
CA GLN A 15 2.19 7.97 0.84
C GLN A 15 2.78 7.59 2.21
N LEU A 16 1.93 7.42 3.24
CA LEU A 16 2.37 6.96 4.56
C LEU A 16 2.96 5.54 4.51
N LEU A 17 2.35 4.63 3.75
CA LEU A 17 2.88 3.27 3.58
C LEU A 17 4.23 3.29 2.86
N LEU A 18 4.40 4.13 1.84
CA LEU A 18 5.66 4.29 1.12
C LEU A 18 6.80 4.77 2.02
N GLN A 19 6.53 5.67 2.97
CA GLN A 19 7.52 6.15 3.95
C GLN A 19 8.09 5.03 4.86
N LEU A 20 7.37 3.92 4.99
CA LEU A 20 7.79 2.74 5.77
C LEU A 20 8.52 1.69 4.91
N THR A 21 8.78 1.99 3.64
CA THR A 21 9.50 1.14 2.70
C THR A 21 10.79 1.82 2.23
N ASN A 22 11.68 1.04 1.61
CA ASN A 22 12.87 1.56 0.93
C ASN A 22 12.62 1.75 -0.58
N ILE A 23 11.39 2.10 -0.97
CA ILE A 23 11.02 2.31 -2.37
C ILE A 23 11.27 3.78 -2.69
N ASP A 24 12.42 4.07 -3.30
CA ASP A 24 12.81 5.46 -3.59
C ASP A 24 12.53 5.90 -5.04
N SER A 25 12.38 4.95 -5.96
CA SER A 25 12.14 5.25 -7.38
C SER A 25 10.80 5.96 -7.60
N ASP A 26 10.85 7.18 -8.15
CA ASP A 26 9.66 7.98 -8.43
C ASP A 26 8.72 7.30 -9.44
N ASN A 27 9.26 6.67 -10.49
CA ASN A 27 8.45 5.92 -11.45
C ASN A 27 7.73 4.73 -10.81
N ILE A 28 8.34 4.05 -9.83
CA ILE A 28 7.69 2.96 -9.10
C ILE A 28 6.61 3.52 -8.16
N LYS A 29 6.87 4.64 -7.46
CA LYS A 29 5.87 5.31 -6.63
C LYS A 29 4.65 5.74 -7.46
N ALA A 30 4.89 6.32 -8.63
CA ALA A 30 3.84 6.71 -9.57
C ALA A 30 3.05 5.49 -10.08
N ALA A 31 3.72 4.38 -10.42
CA ALA A 31 3.04 3.15 -10.80
C ALA A 31 2.20 2.53 -9.66
N LEU A 32 2.68 2.59 -8.42
CA LEU A 32 1.90 2.17 -7.24
C LEU A 32 0.68 3.06 -7.04
N HIS A 33 0.82 4.38 -7.23
CA HIS A 33 -0.29 5.33 -7.18
C HIS A 33 -1.34 5.04 -8.27
N ASP A 34 -0.90 4.84 -9.51
CA ASP A 34 -1.78 4.48 -10.62
C ASP A 34 -2.58 3.21 -10.32
N HIS A 35 -1.98 2.22 -9.66
CA HIS A 35 -2.65 0.97 -9.32
C HIS A 35 -3.57 1.10 -8.09
N PHE A 36 -3.05 1.54 -6.95
CA PHE A 36 -3.76 1.49 -5.67
C PHE A 36 -4.69 2.68 -5.42
N VAL A 37 -4.42 3.84 -6.03
CA VAL A 37 -5.25 5.05 -5.87
C VAL A 37 -6.15 5.26 -7.08
N THR A 38 -5.58 5.25 -8.29
CA THR A 38 -6.37 5.50 -9.52
C THR A 38 -7.13 4.26 -9.99
N GLY A 39 -6.67 3.06 -9.63
CA GLY A 39 -7.33 1.81 -9.96
C GLY A 39 -6.98 1.23 -11.34
N HIS A 40 -5.83 1.59 -11.91
CA HIS A 40 -5.34 0.92 -13.12
C HIS A 40 -4.91 -0.53 -12.84
N GLN A 41 -5.05 -1.40 -13.83
CA GLN A 41 -4.47 -2.75 -13.76
C GLN A 41 -2.93 -2.67 -13.65
N ASP A 42 -2.30 -3.64 -13.01
CA ASP A 42 -0.85 -3.68 -12.76
C ASP A 42 -0.01 -3.48 -14.04
N ASN A 43 -0.40 -4.14 -15.13
CA ASN A 43 0.21 -4.01 -16.45
C ASN A 43 0.12 -2.59 -16.99
N VAL A 44 -1.05 -1.96 -16.84
CA VAL A 44 -1.31 -0.61 -17.36
C VAL A 44 -0.51 0.41 -16.57
N ALA A 45 -0.51 0.30 -15.24
CA ALA A 45 0.29 1.15 -14.36
C ALA A 45 1.79 1.02 -14.66
N ALA A 46 2.29 -0.20 -14.87
CA ALA A 46 3.69 -0.42 -15.22
C ALA A 46 4.08 0.22 -16.55
N ILE A 47 3.26 0.05 -17.59
CA ILE A 47 3.50 0.61 -18.93
C ILE A 47 3.48 2.14 -18.88
N ARG A 48 2.47 2.75 -18.24
CA ARG A 48 2.31 4.22 -18.16
C ARG A 48 3.48 4.92 -17.48
N ASN A 49 4.13 4.25 -16.55
CA ASN A 49 5.22 4.80 -15.75
C ASN A 49 6.60 4.26 -16.17
N GLU A 50 6.69 3.61 -17.33
CA GLU A 50 7.93 3.12 -17.92
C GLU A 50 8.74 2.19 -16.98
N VAL A 51 8.04 1.36 -16.18
CA VAL A 51 8.67 0.39 -15.28
C VAL A 51 8.43 -1.04 -15.74
N LYS A 52 9.40 -1.92 -15.50
CA LYS A 52 9.21 -3.35 -15.71
C LYS A 52 8.12 -3.86 -14.76
N LYS A 53 7.17 -4.66 -15.29
CA LYS A 53 6.13 -5.29 -14.48
C LYS A 53 6.69 -6.03 -13.27
N SER A 54 7.79 -6.77 -13.44
CA SER A 54 8.44 -7.49 -12.34
C SER A 54 8.95 -6.60 -11.21
N ASN A 55 9.38 -5.38 -11.51
CA ASN A 55 9.77 -4.40 -10.50
C ASN A 55 8.55 -3.87 -9.76
N LEU A 56 7.46 -3.54 -10.47
CA LEU A 56 6.20 -3.14 -9.85
C LEU A 56 5.64 -4.26 -8.96
N SER A 57 5.64 -5.52 -9.42
CA SER A 57 5.17 -6.66 -8.61
C SER A 57 5.98 -6.84 -7.32
N ARG A 58 7.29 -6.62 -7.35
CA ARG A 58 8.14 -6.64 -6.15
C ARG A 58 7.79 -5.49 -5.19
N ALA A 59 7.58 -4.29 -5.73
CA ALA A 59 7.18 -3.12 -4.96
C ALA A 59 5.79 -3.29 -4.32
N MET A 60 4.82 -3.83 -5.07
CA MET A 60 3.50 -4.19 -4.57
C MET A 60 3.58 -5.20 -3.42
N LYS A 61 4.43 -6.22 -3.54
CA LYS A 61 4.65 -7.18 -2.45
C LYS A 61 5.21 -6.48 -1.20
N ARG A 62 6.20 -5.60 -1.37
CA ARG A 62 6.82 -4.89 -0.25
C ARG A 62 5.84 -3.97 0.48
N ILE A 63 5.00 -3.25 -0.25
CA ILE A 63 4.03 -2.35 0.38
C ILE A 63 2.87 -3.12 1.04
N GLU A 64 2.48 -4.28 0.51
CA GLU A 64 1.52 -5.21 1.14
C GLU A 64 2.06 -5.78 2.47
N GLU A 65 3.36 -6.08 2.55
CA GLU A 65 4.00 -6.51 3.81
C GLU A 65 3.93 -5.42 4.88
N VAL A 66 4.18 -4.16 4.51
CA VAL A 66 4.04 -3.02 5.42
C VAL A 66 2.58 -2.79 5.80
N ALA A 67 1.66 -2.87 4.84
CA ALA A 67 0.23 -2.72 5.09
C ALA A 67 -0.27 -3.76 6.10
N ASN A 68 0.16 -5.02 5.97
CA ASN A 68 -0.12 -6.06 6.96
C ASN A 68 0.31 -5.65 8.37
N THR A 69 1.56 -5.20 8.53
CA THR A 69 2.06 -4.75 9.85
C THR A 69 1.22 -3.60 10.41
N VAL A 70 0.83 -2.64 9.57
CA VAL A 70 -0.03 -1.52 9.98
C VAL A 70 -1.42 -2.01 10.41
N GLU A 71 -2.03 -2.95 9.69
CA GLU A 71 -3.33 -3.51 10.09
C GLU A 71 -3.25 -4.29 11.40
N GLN A 72 -2.15 -5.03 11.64
CA GLN A 72 -1.92 -5.69 12.92
C GLN A 72 -1.80 -4.70 14.09
N ILE A 73 -1.11 -3.57 13.88
CA ILE A 73 -1.00 -2.51 14.89
C ILE A 73 -2.38 -1.91 15.18
N LYS A 74 -3.15 -1.59 14.14
CA LYS A 74 -4.51 -1.05 14.30
C LYS A 74 -5.42 -1.98 15.08
N GLU A 75 -5.32 -3.29 14.87
CA GLU A 75 -6.09 -4.27 15.62
C GLU A 75 -5.74 -4.23 17.13
N LEU A 76 -4.45 -4.13 17.48
CA LEU A 76 -4.01 -3.97 18.87
C LEU A 76 -4.52 -2.65 19.49
N ASP A 77 -4.40 -1.55 18.75
CA ASP A 77 -4.87 -0.24 19.19
C ASP A 77 -6.39 -0.21 19.37
N TRP A 78 -7.12 -0.84 18.45
CA TRP A 78 -8.57 -0.96 18.51
C TRP A 78 -9.01 -1.74 19.75
N GLN A 79 -8.37 -2.88 20.03
CA GLN A 79 -8.63 -3.68 21.23
C GLN A 79 -8.42 -2.84 22.50
N LYS A 80 -7.30 -2.11 22.59
CA LYS A 80 -7.02 -1.23 23.74
C LYS A 80 -8.10 -0.17 23.96
N LEU A 81 -8.55 0.50 22.88
CA LEU A 81 -9.57 1.55 22.96
C LEU A 81 -10.97 1.04 23.35
N HIS A 82 -11.27 -0.24 23.12
CA HIS A 82 -12.58 -0.82 23.38
C HIS A 82 -12.64 -1.68 24.64
N MET A 83 -11.49 -2.15 25.15
CA MET A 83 -11.43 -2.82 26.46
C MET A 83 -11.69 -1.84 27.62
N ASP A 84 -11.29 -0.57 27.49
CA ASP A 84 -11.54 0.46 28.51
C ASP A 84 -13.02 0.89 28.62
N LYS A 85 -13.89 0.46 27.68
CA LYS A 85 -15.33 0.79 27.70
C LYS A 85 -16.21 -0.29 28.33
N VAL A 86 -15.63 -1.40 28.79
CA VAL A 86 -16.36 -2.55 29.36
C VAL A 86 -16.05 -2.77 30.85
N ALA A 87 -15.31 -1.86 31.50
CA ALA A 87 -15.02 -1.88 32.93
C ALA A 87 -15.89 -0.89 33.73
#